data_AF-A0A7W5DP72-F1
#
_entry.id   AF-A0A7W5DP72-F1
#
_cell.length_a   1.000
_cell.length_b   1.000
_cell.length_c   1.000
_cell.angle_alpha   90.00
_cell.angle_beta   90.00
_cell.angle_gamma   90.00
#
_symmetry.space_group_name_H-M   'P 1'
#
loop_
_entity.id
_entity.type
_entity.pdbx_description
1 polymer ?
#
loop_
_entity_poly.entity_id
_entity_poly.type
_entity_poly.pdbx_seq_one_letter_code
_entity_poly.pdbx_strand_id
1 'polypeptide(L)' 'MPEQPVELDQQARAVLDAVRHQQGLESREQAAEWLLRRRIRRGAQGLTGRGRALYEVKGDPR' A
#
# COMPACT_ATOMS: atom_id res chain seq x y z
N MET A 1 -8.76 -4.04 10.02
CA MET A 1 -9.42 -3.02 9.16
C MET A 1 -10.90 -3.29 9.18
N PRO A 2 -11.80 -2.29 9.12
CA PRO A 2 -13.23 -2.57 9.00
C PRO A 2 -13.48 -3.41 7.75
N GLU A 3 -14.33 -4.43 7.86
CA GLU A 3 -14.68 -5.30 6.73
C GLU A 3 -15.77 -4.63 5.91
N GLN A 4 -15.36 -3.94 4.84
CA GLN A 4 -16.26 -3.38 3.86
C GLN A 4 -16.20 -4.22 2.58
N PRO A 5 -17.34 -4.75 2.10
CA PRO A 5 -17.37 -5.49 0.85
C PRO A 5 -17.05 -4.53 -0.30
N VAL A 6 -16.14 -4.95 -1.17
CA VAL A 6 -15.81 -4.23 -2.41
C VAL A 6 -16.20 -5.14 -3.57
N GLU A 7 -17.11 -4.67 -4.41
CA GLU A 7 -17.43 -5.36 -5.65
C GLU A 7 -16.25 -5.24 -6.62
N LEU A 8 -15.76 -6.40 -7.07
CA LEU A 8 -14.65 -6.50 -8.01
C LEU A 8 -15.15 -7.05 -9.33
N ASP A 9 -14.81 -6.36 -10.41
CA ASP A 9 -15.00 -6.90 -11.76
C ASP A 9 -14.09 -8.12 -12.01
N GLN A 10 -14.30 -8.79 -13.14
CA GLN A 10 -13.55 -10.00 -13.49
C GLN A 10 -12.05 -9.72 -13.65
N GLN A 11 -11.70 -8.55 -14.19
CA GLN A 11 -10.31 -8.17 -14.43
C GLN A 11 -9.55 -7.96 -13.12
N ALA A 12 -10.17 -7.24 -12.18
CA ALA A 12 -9.62 -7.02 -10.84
C ALA A 12 -9.45 -8.34 -10.09
N ARG A 13 -10.42 -9.27 -10.18
CA ARG A 13 -10.29 -10.62 -9.59
C ARG A 13 -9.09 -11.37 -10.15
N ALA A 14 -8.89 -11.35 -11.47
CA ALA A 14 -7.76 -12.01 -12.12
C ALA A 14 -6.40 -11.44 -11.68
N VAL A 15 -6.30 -10.11 -11.53
CA VAL A 15 -5.09 -9.47 -11.00
C VAL A 15 -4.81 -9.89 -9.56
N LEU A 16 -5.83 -9.94 -8.70
CA LEU A 16 -5.66 -10.37 -7.31
C LEU A 16 -5.26 -11.85 -7.21
N ASP A 17 -5.78 -12.71 -8.07
CA ASP A 17 -5.36 -14.12 -8.12
C ASP A 17 -3.90 -14.26 -8.53
N ALA A 18 -3.45 -13.51 -9.54
CA ALA A 18 -2.05 -13.51 -9.96
C ALA A 18 -1.12 -13.08 -8.81
N VAL A 19 -1.50 -12.01 -8.08
CA VAL A 19 -0.73 -11.54 -6.91
C VAL A 19 -0.75 -12.58 -5.79
N ARG A 20 -1.91 -13.19 -5.52
CA ARG A 20 -2.05 -14.25 -4.51
C ARG A 20 -1.06 -15.39 -4.77
N HIS A 21 -1.01 -15.89 -6.00
CA HIS A 21 -0.08 -16.96 -6.39
C HIS A 21 1.39 -16.50 -6.32
N GLN A 22 1.71 -15.29 -6.78
CA GLN A 22 3.08 -14.77 -6.75
C GLN A 22 3.63 -14.55 -5.33
N GLN A 23 2.77 -14.20 -4.38
CA GLN A 23 3.17 -13.83 -3.02
C GLN A 23 2.86 -14.94 -1.98
N GLY A 24 2.29 -16.07 -2.41
CA GLY A 24 1.94 -17.18 -1.52
C GLY A 24 0.83 -16.83 -0.52
N LEU A 25 -0.15 -16.04 -0.94
CA LEU A 25 -1.26 -15.59 -0.08
C LEU A 25 -2.44 -16.57 -0.18
N GLU A 26 -3.30 -16.58 0.82
CA GLU A 26 -4.41 -17.55 0.91
C GLU A 26 -5.67 -17.05 0.21
N SER A 27 -5.88 -15.73 0.21
CA SER A 27 -7.12 -15.12 -0.27
C SER A 27 -6.89 -13.88 -1.15
N ARG A 28 -7.94 -13.48 -1.88
CA ARG A 28 -7.90 -12.26 -2.72
C ARG A 28 -7.89 -10.99 -1.85
N GLU A 29 -8.52 -11.04 -0.67
CA GLU A 29 -8.52 -9.98 0.34
C GLU A 29 -7.09 -9.74 0.85
N GLN A 30 -6.35 -10.82 1.17
CA GLN A 30 -4.94 -10.72 1.54
C GLN A 30 -4.10 -10.10 0.41
N ALA A 31 -4.36 -10.47 -0.85
CA ALA A 31 -3.68 -9.88 -2.00
C ALA A 31 -3.99 -8.39 -2.18
N ALA A 32 -5.25 -7.98 -1.96
CA ALA A 32 -5.66 -6.58 -2.00
C ALA A 32 -4.97 -5.76 -0.89
N GLU A 33 -4.98 -6.29 0.34
CA GLU A 33 -4.27 -5.67 1.47
C GLU A 33 -2.77 -5.53 1.20
N TRP A 34 -2.14 -6.58 0.67
CA TRP A 34 -0.72 -6.58 0.33
C TRP A 34 -0.38 -5.50 -0.71
N LEU A 35 -1.18 -5.39 -1.78
CA LEU A 35 -1.00 -4.36 -2.81
C LEU A 35 -1.14 -2.95 -2.23
N LEU A 36 -2.16 -2.73 -1.40
CA LEU A 36 -2.42 -1.44 -0.77
C LEU A 36 -1.25 -1.03 0.13
N ARG A 37 -0.82 -1.92 1.04
CA ARG A 37 0.35 -1.69 1.91
C ARG A 37 1.61 -1.39 1.11
N ARG A 38 1.84 -2.14 0.02
CA ARG A 38 2.99 -1.94 -0.88
C ARG A 38 2.94 -0.56 -1.56
N ARG A 39 1.78 -0.13 -2.04
CA ARG A 39 1.59 1.18 -2.69
C ARG A 39 1.81 2.32 -1.69
N ILE A 40 1.22 2.23 -0.49
CA ILE A 40 1.40 3.23 0.57
C ILE A 40 2.88 3.34 0.94
N ARG A 41 3.58 2.22 1.15
CA ARG A 41 5.01 2.23 1.50
C ARG A 41 5.86 2.92 0.42
N ARG A 42 5.60 2.63 -0.86
CA ARG A 42 6.29 3.30 -1.97
C ARG A 42 5.96 4.79 -2.05
N GLY A 43 4.70 5.16 -1.85
CA GLY A 43 4.26 6.56 -1.83
C GLY A 43 4.91 7.35 -0.70
N ALA A 44 4.91 6.80 0.52
CA ALA A 44 5.56 7.39 1.67
C ALA A 44 7.06 7.61 1.44
N GLN A 45 7.78 6.63 0.88
CA GLN A 45 9.20 6.77 0.52
C GLN A 45 9.46 7.90 -0.50
N GLY A 46 8.52 8.15 -1.42
CA GLY A 46 8.60 9.25 -2.37
C GLY A 46 8.37 10.62 -1.72
N LEU A 47 7.43 10.70 -0.77
CA LEU A 47 7.06 11.94 -0.09
C LEU A 47 8.07 12.37 0.98
N THR A 48 8.58 11.43 1.79
CA THR A 48 9.49 11.74 2.90
C THR A 48 10.98 11.58 2.55
N GLY A 49 11.29 11.21 1.29
CA GLY A 49 12.62 10.77 0.88
C GLY A 49 12.96 9.37 1.41
N ARG A 50 13.90 8.66 0.75
CA ARG A 50 14.32 7.25 1.03
C ARG A 50 14.69 6.98 2.51
N GLY A 51 13.69 6.86 3.39
CA GLY A 51 13.89 6.69 4.82
C GLY A 51 14.51 7.88 5.53
N ARG A 52 14.36 9.11 5.01
CA ARG A 52 14.91 10.29 5.67
C ARG A 52 14.00 10.70 6.83
N ALA A 53 14.59 10.88 8.01
CA ALA A 53 13.90 11.51 9.12
C ALA A 53 13.61 12.97 8.76
N LEU A 54 12.36 13.40 8.97
CA LEU A 54 11.98 14.80 8.90
C LEU A 54 12.33 15.43 10.25
N TYR A 55 13.14 16.48 10.22
CA TYR A 55 13.49 17.25 11.42
C TYR A 55 12.73 18.58 11.39
N GLU A 56 12.23 18.98 12.55
CA GLU A 56 11.65 20.30 12.73
C GLU A 56 12.71 21.38 12.41
N VAL A 57 12.42 22.25 11.46
CA VAL A 57 13.23 23.45 11.23
C VAL A 57 12.63 24.56 12.09
N LYS A 58 13.30 24.89 13.20
CA LYS A 58 12.96 26.09 13.97
C LYS A 58 13.39 27.30 13.15
N GLY A 59 12.42 28.02 12.58
CA GLY A 59 12.68 29.27 11.86
C GLY A 59 13.38 30.26 12.78
N ASP A 60 14.45 30.88 12.27
CA ASP A 60 15.18 31.95 12.95
C ASP A 60 14.25 33.19 13.00
N PRO A 61 13.92 33.73 14.20
CA PRO A 61 13.10 34.92 14.30
C PRO A 61 13.96 36.12 13.90
N ARG A 62 13.86 36.54 12.63
CA ARG A 62 14.39 37.81 12.15
C ARG A 62 13.28 38.82 11.98
#